data_AF-A0A953W4C1-F1
#
_entry.id   AF-A0A953W4C1-F1
#
_cell.length_a   1.000
_cell.length_b   1.000
_cell.length_c   1.000
_cell.angle_alpha   90.00
_cell.angle_beta   90.00
_cell.angle_gamma   90.00
#
_symmetry.space_group_name_H-M   'P 1'
#
loop_
_entity.id
_entity.type
_entity.pdbx_description
1 polymer ?
#
loop_
_entity_poly.entity_id
_entity_poly.type
_entity_poly.pdbx_seq_one_letter_code
_entity_poly.pdbx_strand_id
1 'polypeptide(L)'
;YILDLQPKNSMIKWLTDQGHTVFLVSWVNPDEDMADATFEDYMREGVYTATQAVKEAAGVERMNAVGYCIGGTLLAATLAHMAKTGDKSIQSATFFAAQADFKLAGDLLVFSDDKAIEYLEEKMDQAGGVLDAQTMADTFNSLRSNDLIWNYVVDNYYVGKQPPPFDLLYWNADQTRMPKALHLFYLRKFYRDNALTEGKLDLLGEHLSLKDVTIPVFMQSSKEDHIAPAASVYRTALSFGGPVEYIIAGSGHIAGVINHPSAHKYQYWTNPNLKGALEDWQAFAAEHPGSWWPHWDTWLRAISGPDIPARHPGDGELQPLGDAPGEYVKVRSSAA
;
A
#
# COMPACT_ATOMS: atom_id res chain seq x y z
N TYR A 1 -2.53 -11.08 -0.78
CA TYR A 1 -3.90 -11.33 -1.26
C TYR A 1 -4.99 -10.53 -0.53
N ILE A 2 -4.66 -9.52 0.28
CA ILE A 2 -5.68 -8.70 0.98
C ILE A 2 -6.64 -7.94 0.04
N LEU A 3 -6.20 -7.61 -1.17
CA LEU A 3 -7.04 -6.95 -2.19
C LEU A 3 -8.01 -7.91 -2.91
N ASP A 4 -7.90 -9.22 -2.66
CA ASP A 4 -8.66 -10.27 -3.35
C ASP A 4 -8.96 -11.45 -2.40
N LEU A 5 -9.70 -11.16 -1.32
CA LEU A 5 -10.01 -12.13 -0.26
C LEU A 5 -11.10 -13.12 -0.66
N GLN A 6 -12.35 -12.66 -0.76
CA GLN A 6 -13.51 -13.42 -1.22
C GLN A 6 -14.23 -12.62 -2.30
N PRO A 7 -15.05 -13.24 -3.16
CA PRO A 7 -15.76 -12.51 -4.21
C PRO A 7 -16.58 -11.31 -3.71
N LYS A 8 -17.10 -11.35 -2.48
CA LYS A 8 -17.92 -10.29 -1.87
C LYS A 8 -17.14 -9.08 -1.35
N ASN A 9 -15.82 -9.22 -1.18
CA ASN A 9 -14.93 -8.17 -0.63
C ASN A 9 -13.61 -8.07 -1.41
N SER A 10 -13.57 -8.59 -2.64
CA SER A 10 -12.43 -8.48 -3.55
C SER A 10 -12.48 -7.17 -4.32
N MET A 11 -11.46 -6.34 -4.15
CA MET A 11 -11.26 -5.13 -4.93
C MET A 11 -10.83 -5.47 -6.36
N ILE A 12 -9.98 -6.50 -6.53
CA ILE A 12 -9.53 -6.93 -7.85
C ILE A 12 -10.72 -7.38 -8.70
N LYS A 13 -11.58 -8.24 -8.15
CA LYS A 13 -12.80 -8.67 -8.85
C LYS A 13 -13.67 -7.46 -9.20
N TRP A 14 -13.90 -6.56 -8.25
CA TRP A 14 -14.73 -5.39 -8.47
C TRP A 14 -14.19 -4.49 -9.61
N LEU A 15 -12.87 -4.26 -9.65
CA LEU A 15 -12.19 -3.51 -10.72
C LEU A 15 -12.32 -4.20 -12.08
N THR A 16 -12.15 -5.52 -12.13
CA THR A 16 -12.36 -6.28 -13.38
C THR A 16 -13.82 -6.24 -13.83
N ASP A 17 -14.78 -6.26 -12.91
CA ASP A 17 -16.21 -6.10 -13.21
C ASP A 17 -16.53 -4.67 -13.70
N GLN A 18 -15.71 -3.66 -13.34
CA GLN A 18 -15.78 -2.32 -13.92
C GLN A 18 -15.12 -2.23 -15.31
N GLY A 19 -14.46 -3.27 -15.80
CA GLY A 19 -13.81 -3.28 -17.12
C GLY A 19 -12.35 -2.82 -17.13
N HIS A 20 -11.71 -2.66 -15.97
CA HIS A 20 -10.27 -2.41 -15.91
C HIS A 20 -9.49 -3.69 -16.20
N THR A 21 -8.40 -3.57 -16.95
CA THR A 21 -7.37 -4.62 -17.01
C THR A 21 -6.49 -4.48 -15.76
N VAL A 22 -6.49 -5.49 -14.88
CA VAL A 22 -5.77 -5.44 -13.61
C VAL A 22 -4.58 -6.39 -13.64
N PHE A 23 -3.40 -5.86 -13.33
CA PHE A 23 -2.20 -6.63 -13.01
C PHE A 23 -1.87 -6.47 -11.53
N LEU A 24 -1.31 -7.50 -10.91
CA LEU A 24 -0.96 -7.50 -9.49
C LEU A 24 0.45 -8.07 -9.30
N VAL A 25 1.29 -7.35 -8.54
CA VAL A 25 2.56 -7.88 -8.07
C VAL A 25 2.30 -8.80 -6.88
N SER A 26 2.61 -10.09 -7.04
CA SER A 26 2.65 -11.05 -5.94
C SER A 26 4.09 -11.19 -5.44
N TRP A 27 4.40 -10.55 -4.32
CA TRP A 27 5.72 -10.60 -3.71
C TRP A 27 6.10 -12.02 -3.26
N VAL A 28 7.37 -12.37 -3.43
CA VAL A 28 7.96 -13.57 -2.85
C VAL A 28 8.03 -13.43 -1.33
N ASN A 29 7.83 -14.54 -0.61
CA ASN A 29 8.12 -14.61 0.82
C ASN A 29 9.60 -14.98 0.99
N PRO A 30 10.48 -14.03 1.37
CA PRO A 30 11.92 -14.23 1.30
C PRO A 30 12.40 -15.27 2.32
N ASP A 31 13.47 -15.96 1.98
CA ASP A 31 14.27 -16.82 2.86
C ASP A 31 15.71 -16.27 2.98
N GLU A 32 16.61 -17.07 3.55
CA GLU A 32 18.00 -16.68 3.82
C GLU A 32 18.75 -16.24 2.54
N ASP A 33 18.41 -16.82 1.38
CA ASP A 33 19.05 -16.49 0.10
C ASP A 33 18.70 -15.06 -0.37
N MET A 34 17.65 -14.45 0.19
CA MET A 34 17.23 -13.08 -0.08
C MET A 34 17.54 -12.10 1.06
N ALA A 35 18.30 -12.50 2.08
CA ALA A 35 18.59 -11.67 3.26
C ALA A 35 19.20 -10.30 2.92
N ASP A 36 20.04 -10.26 1.87
CA ASP A 36 20.75 -9.06 1.41
C ASP A 36 19.92 -8.21 0.42
N ALA A 37 18.71 -8.65 0.05
CA ALA A 37 17.86 -7.89 -0.86
C ALA A 37 17.53 -6.50 -0.28
N THR A 38 17.84 -5.47 -1.06
CA THR A 38 17.76 -4.07 -0.65
C THR A 38 16.48 -3.40 -1.13
N PHE A 39 16.20 -2.19 -0.62
CA PHE A 39 15.10 -1.37 -1.13
C PHE A 39 15.24 -1.08 -2.63
N GLU A 40 16.47 -0.90 -3.12
CA GLU A 40 16.74 -0.68 -4.54
C GLU A 40 16.45 -1.92 -5.39
N ASP A 41 16.67 -3.12 -4.87
CA ASP A 41 16.34 -4.36 -5.57
C ASP A 41 14.83 -4.52 -5.70
N TYR A 42 14.06 -4.18 -4.66
CA TYR A 42 12.59 -4.13 -4.74
C TYR A 42 12.08 -3.06 -5.72
N MET A 43 12.81 -1.95 -5.90
CA MET A 43 12.48 -0.97 -6.96
C MET A 43 12.75 -1.58 -8.34
N ARG A 44 13.95 -2.12 -8.57
CA ARG A 44 14.41 -2.63 -9.87
C ARG A 44 13.66 -3.90 -10.27
N GLU A 45 13.70 -4.92 -9.43
CA GLU A 45 13.14 -6.25 -9.71
C GLU A 45 11.65 -6.36 -9.40
N GLY A 46 11.12 -5.46 -8.57
CA GLY A 46 9.69 -5.34 -8.31
C GLY A 46 9.01 -4.38 -9.27
N VAL A 47 9.08 -3.09 -8.97
CA VAL A 47 8.26 -2.06 -9.64
C VAL A 47 8.64 -1.88 -11.11
N TYR A 48 9.94 -1.74 -11.41
CA TYR A 48 10.40 -1.56 -12.79
C TYR A 48 10.14 -2.79 -13.66
N THR A 49 10.53 -3.98 -13.20
CA THR A 49 10.26 -5.24 -13.92
C THR A 49 8.76 -5.47 -14.12
N ALA A 50 7.92 -5.27 -13.10
CA ALA A 50 6.47 -5.41 -13.25
C ALA A 50 5.90 -4.41 -14.26
N THR A 51 6.39 -3.17 -14.24
CA THR A 51 5.99 -2.15 -15.24
C THR A 51 6.35 -2.62 -16.64
N GLN A 52 7.57 -3.10 -16.87
CA GLN A 52 7.98 -3.61 -18.18
C GLN A 52 7.13 -4.82 -18.62
N ALA A 53 6.89 -5.78 -17.72
CA ALA A 53 6.06 -6.94 -18.00
C ALA A 53 4.62 -6.57 -18.37
N VAL A 54 4.04 -5.54 -17.74
CA VAL A 54 2.70 -5.03 -18.11
C VAL A 54 2.71 -4.44 -19.52
N LYS A 55 3.76 -3.70 -19.89
CA LYS A 55 3.87 -3.12 -21.25
C LYS A 55 3.92 -4.22 -22.31
N GLU A 56 4.69 -5.28 -22.06
CA GLU A 56 4.82 -6.46 -22.93
C GLU A 56 3.53 -7.29 -22.99
N ALA A 57 2.88 -7.52 -21.84
CA ALA A 57 1.66 -8.31 -21.78
C ALA A 57 0.43 -7.59 -22.36
N ALA A 58 0.31 -6.28 -22.15
CA ALA A 58 -0.87 -5.51 -22.53
C ALA A 58 -0.70 -4.67 -23.81
N GLY A 59 0.52 -4.56 -24.33
CA GLY A 59 0.85 -3.73 -25.50
C GLY A 59 0.64 -2.24 -25.26
N VAL A 60 0.93 -1.74 -24.05
CA VAL A 60 0.70 -0.34 -23.65
C VAL A 60 2.02 0.38 -23.38
N GLU A 61 2.08 1.68 -23.70
CA GLU A 61 3.26 2.50 -23.37
C GLU A 61 3.23 3.00 -21.93
N ARG A 62 2.02 3.23 -21.39
CA ARG A 62 1.80 3.79 -20.05
C ARG A 62 0.66 3.08 -19.33
N MET A 63 0.71 3.08 -18.01
CA MET A 63 -0.31 2.47 -17.14
C MET A 63 -0.59 3.32 -15.90
N ASN A 64 -1.71 3.04 -15.24
CA ASN A 64 -1.98 3.54 -13.89
C ASN A 64 -1.35 2.58 -12.87
N ALA A 65 -0.77 3.12 -11.79
CA ALA A 65 -0.18 2.32 -10.72
C ALA A 65 -0.97 2.46 -9.42
N VAL A 66 -0.97 1.39 -8.62
CA VAL A 66 -1.55 1.38 -7.28
C VAL A 66 -0.52 0.88 -6.28
N GLY A 67 -0.33 1.60 -5.18
CA GLY A 67 0.51 1.19 -4.05
C GLY A 67 -0.30 1.14 -2.75
N TYR A 68 -0.24 0.01 -2.04
CA TYR A 68 -0.93 -0.18 -0.76
C TYR A 68 0.10 -0.33 0.38
N CYS A 69 -0.06 0.45 1.46
CA CYS A 69 0.78 0.39 2.65
C CYS A 69 2.26 0.60 2.28
N ILE A 70 3.17 -0.29 2.71
CA ILE A 70 4.60 -0.24 2.36
C ILE A 70 4.84 -0.27 0.84
N GLY A 71 3.98 -0.95 0.07
CA GLY A 71 4.05 -0.93 -1.39
C GLY A 71 3.78 0.45 -1.98
N GLY A 72 3.01 1.29 -1.28
CA GLY A 72 2.84 2.70 -1.63
C GLY A 72 4.08 3.54 -1.33
N THR A 73 4.81 3.28 -0.24
CA THR A 73 6.10 3.93 0.02
C THR A 73 7.13 3.58 -1.07
N LEU A 74 7.21 2.31 -1.44
CA LEU A 74 8.05 1.82 -2.54
C LEU A 74 7.66 2.48 -3.87
N LEU A 75 6.36 2.53 -4.19
CA LEU A 75 5.88 3.20 -5.38
C LEU A 75 6.21 4.70 -5.38
N ALA A 76 6.02 5.40 -4.26
CA ALA A 76 6.31 6.84 -4.17
C ALA A 76 7.80 7.15 -4.42
N ALA A 77 8.71 6.39 -3.80
CA ALA A 77 10.14 6.51 -4.06
C ALA A 77 10.49 6.18 -5.52
N THR A 78 9.90 5.12 -6.08
CA THR A 78 10.12 4.74 -7.48
C THR A 78 9.62 5.81 -8.45
N LEU A 79 8.46 6.42 -8.20
CA LEU A 79 7.93 7.51 -9.02
C LEU A 79 8.82 8.75 -8.96
N ALA A 80 9.38 9.09 -7.80
CA ALA A 80 10.36 10.17 -7.70
C ALA A 80 11.61 9.89 -8.54
N HIS A 81 12.08 8.64 -8.53
CA HIS A 81 13.20 8.21 -9.37
C HIS A 81 12.85 8.23 -10.87
N MET A 82 11.66 7.74 -11.26
CA MET A 82 11.15 7.82 -12.64
C MET A 82 11.08 9.27 -13.12
N ALA A 83 10.63 10.20 -12.28
CA ALA A 83 10.59 11.62 -12.60
C ALA A 83 11.99 12.21 -12.85
N LYS A 84 13.00 11.81 -12.07
CA LYS A 84 14.40 12.22 -12.28
C LYS A 84 15.01 11.67 -13.57
N THR A 85 14.74 10.40 -13.86
CA THR A 85 15.30 9.69 -15.02
C THR A 85 14.50 9.89 -16.31
N GLY A 86 13.35 10.57 -16.23
CA GLY A 86 12.48 10.86 -17.38
C GLY A 86 11.63 9.69 -17.85
N ASP A 87 11.49 8.64 -17.05
CA ASP A 87 10.59 7.52 -17.33
C ASP A 87 9.12 7.95 -17.15
N LYS A 88 8.32 7.75 -18.21
CA LYS A 88 6.91 8.15 -18.29
C LYS A 88 5.95 6.96 -18.31
N SER A 89 6.43 5.76 -17.96
CA SER A 89 5.66 4.51 -18.02
C SER A 89 4.45 4.50 -17.07
N ILE A 90 4.46 5.32 -16.02
CA ILE A 90 3.31 5.52 -15.13
C ILE A 90 2.63 6.86 -15.46
N GLN A 91 1.34 6.81 -15.82
CA GLN A 91 0.57 8.01 -16.17
C GLN A 91 -0.20 8.60 -14.97
N SER A 92 -0.52 7.79 -13.97
CA SER A 92 -1.16 8.20 -12.72
C SER A 92 -0.84 7.20 -11.60
N ALA A 93 -0.94 7.63 -10.36
CA ALA A 93 -0.70 6.77 -9.21
C ALA A 93 -1.83 6.87 -8.17
N THR A 94 -2.19 5.75 -7.57
CA THR A 94 -3.14 5.67 -6.47
C THR A 94 -2.45 5.08 -5.23
N PHE A 95 -2.66 5.68 -4.07
CA PHE A 95 -2.08 5.26 -2.79
C PHE A 95 -3.18 4.91 -1.79
N PHE A 96 -3.18 3.68 -1.30
CA PHE A 96 -4.09 3.23 -0.24
C PHE A 96 -3.32 3.14 1.07
N ALA A 97 -3.79 3.82 2.12
CA ALA A 97 -3.22 3.80 3.47
C ALA A 97 -1.67 3.75 3.46
N ALA A 98 -1.05 4.61 2.65
CA ALA A 98 0.38 4.59 2.37
C ALA A 98 1.03 5.92 2.73
N GLN A 99 2.23 5.82 3.29
CA GLN A 99 2.97 6.94 3.85
C GLN A 99 4.28 7.12 3.08
N ALA A 100 4.64 8.37 2.80
CA ALA A 100 5.97 8.76 2.33
C ALA A 100 6.58 9.88 3.21
N ASP A 101 5.73 10.65 3.90
CA ASP A 101 6.08 11.46 5.06
C ASP A 101 5.75 10.68 6.35
N PHE A 102 6.75 10.33 7.15
CA PHE A 102 6.60 9.53 8.37
C PHE A 102 6.66 10.37 9.65
N LYS A 103 6.67 11.71 9.56
CA LYS A 103 6.81 12.58 10.73
C LYS A 103 5.68 12.39 11.75
N LEU A 104 4.50 12.01 11.27
CA LEU A 104 3.31 11.73 12.08
C LEU A 104 2.82 10.28 11.87
N ALA A 105 3.74 9.33 11.74
CA ALA A 105 3.43 7.92 11.46
C ALA A 105 2.83 7.12 12.63
N GLY A 106 2.43 7.80 13.72
CA GLY A 106 1.73 7.21 14.84
C GLY A 106 2.58 6.25 15.67
N ASP A 107 1.95 5.19 16.17
CA ASP A 107 2.52 4.28 17.16
C ASP A 107 3.78 3.56 16.66
N LEU A 108 3.96 3.41 15.35
CA LEU A 108 5.14 2.76 14.77
C LEU A 108 6.44 3.55 15.00
N LEU A 109 6.36 4.84 15.33
CA LEU A 109 7.54 5.65 15.68
C LEU A 109 8.25 5.17 16.95
N VAL A 110 7.59 4.37 17.80
CA VAL A 110 8.25 3.79 19.00
C VAL A 110 9.33 2.76 18.63
N PHE A 111 9.30 2.23 17.41
CA PHE A 111 10.27 1.24 16.92
C PHE A 111 11.38 1.86 16.05
N SER A 112 11.44 3.19 15.95
CA SER A 112 12.38 3.87 15.05
C SER A 112 13.59 4.49 15.75
N ASP A 113 13.72 4.37 17.07
CA ASP A 113 14.93 4.82 17.76
C ASP A 113 16.11 3.87 17.53
N ASP A 114 17.33 4.38 17.71
CA ASP A 114 18.55 3.62 17.39
C ASP A 114 18.66 2.33 18.21
N LYS A 115 18.19 2.31 19.46
CA LYS A 115 18.26 1.12 20.31
C LYS A 115 17.28 0.04 19.87
N ALA A 116 16.07 0.43 19.49
CA ALA A 116 15.06 -0.48 18.95
C ALA A 116 15.54 -1.10 17.63
N ILE A 117 16.16 -0.29 16.76
CA ILE A 117 16.71 -0.74 15.49
C ILE A 117 17.92 -1.67 15.70
N GLU A 118 18.83 -1.35 16.62
CA GLU A 118 19.97 -2.22 16.98
C GLU A 118 19.50 -3.57 17.54
N TYR A 119 18.52 -3.56 18.45
CA TYR A 119 17.94 -4.79 18.99
C TYR A 119 17.30 -5.66 17.91
N LEU A 120 16.57 -5.03 16.98
CA LEU A 120 15.96 -5.72 15.85
C LEU A 120 17.02 -6.29 14.90
N GLU A 121 18.08 -5.53 14.62
CA GLU A 121 19.20 -5.97 13.80
C GLU A 121 19.85 -7.23 14.38
N GLU A 122 20.13 -7.27 15.69
CA GLU A 122 20.65 -8.47 16.36
C GLU A 122 19.71 -9.68 16.24
N LYS A 123 18.39 -9.45 16.33
CA LYS A 123 17.39 -10.51 16.17
C LYS A 123 17.34 -11.07 14.75
N MET A 124 17.43 -10.20 13.75
CA MET A 124 17.46 -10.62 12.35
C MET A 124 18.74 -11.39 12.02
N ASP A 125 19.89 -11.01 12.61
CA ASP A 125 21.14 -11.77 12.47
C ASP A 125 21.03 -13.18 13.07
N GLN A 126 20.39 -13.30 14.23
CA GLN A 126 20.13 -14.60 14.86
C GLN A 126 19.18 -15.49 14.05
N ALA A 127 18.34 -14.90 13.20
CA ALA A 127 17.34 -15.57 12.38
C ALA A 127 17.75 -15.77 10.91
N GLY A 128 19.05 -15.68 10.60
CA GLY A 128 19.56 -15.94 9.24
C GLY A 128 19.42 -14.76 8.28
N GLY A 129 19.35 -13.52 8.78
CA GLY A 129 19.30 -12.30 7.95
C GLY A 129 17.91 -11.93 7.45
N VAL A 130 16.86 -12.53 8.01
CA VAL A 130 15.46 -12.18 7.74
C VAL A 130 14.70 -11.94 9.04
N LEU A 131 13.66 -11.10 8.99
CA LEU A 131 12.75 -10.96 10.13
C LEU A 131 11.88 -12.20 10.17
N ASP A 132 11.92 -12.94 11.27
CA ASP A 132 11.02 -14.06 11.47
C ASP A 132 9.56 -13.56 11.51
N ALA A 133 8.66 -14.38 10.97
CA ALA A 133 7.26 -14.02 10.83
C ALA A 133 6.59 -13.73 12.19
N GLN A 134 6.99 -14.46 13.24
CA GLN A 134 6.40 -14.34 14.57
C GLN A 134 6.76 -13.00 15.23
N THR A 135 8.00 -12.53 15.15
CA THR A 135 8.38 -11.21 15.65
C THR A 135 7.59 -10.10 14.93
N MET A 136 7.42 -10.21 13.60
CA MET A 136 6.57 -9.27 12.86
C MET A 136 5.12 -9.33 13.35
N ALA A 137 4.59 -10.53 13.59
CA ALA A 137 3.26 -10.74 14.14
C ALA A 137 3.06 -10.06 15.48
N ASP A 138 4.00 -10.26 16.39
CA ASP A 138 3.91 -9.77 17.77
C ASP A 138 3.95 -8.24 17.81
N THR A 139 4.80 -7.63 16.98
CA THR A 139 4.82 -6.17 16.78
C THR A 139 3.47 -5.68 16.25
N PHE A 140 2.95 -6.24 15.15
CA PHE A 140 1.65 -5.81 14.61
C PHE A 140 0.48 -6.11 15.55
N ASN A 141 0.50 -7.22 16.29
CA ASN A 141 -0.54 -7.56 17.27
C ASN A 141 -0.52 -6.60 18.46
N SER A 142 0.67 -6.18 18.92
CA SER A 142 0.79 -5.19 20.00
C SER A 142 0.18 -3.85 19.60
N LEU A 143 0.43 -3.41 18.36
CA LEU A 143 -0.13 -2.19 17.77
C LEU A 143 -1.64 -2.30 17.53
N ARG A 144 -2.10 -3.48 17.07
CA ARG A 144 -3.50 -3.75 16.71
C ARG A 144 -4.39 -4.16 17.87
N SER A 145 -3.90 -4.18 19.10
CA SER A 145 -4.71 -4.54 20.27
C SER A 145 -6.00 -3.71 20.39
N ASN A 146 -6.08 -2.53 19.75
CA ASN A 146 -7.29 -1.72 19.64
C ASN A 146 -8.18 -1.99 18.40
N ASP A 147 -7.66 -2.23 17.19
CA ASP A 147 -8.49 -2.11 15.98
C ASP A 147 -9.40 -3.31 15.67
N LEU A 148 -8.86 -4.52 15.75
CA LEU A 148 -9.61 -5.74 15.40
C LEU A 148 -10.39 -6.31 16.58
N ILE A 149 -9.89 -6.06 17.80
CA ILE A 149 -10.50 -6.57 19.03
C ILE A 149 -11.45 -5.54 19.61
N TRP A 150 -11.08 -4.27 19.75
CA TRP A 150 -11.89 -3.33 20.54
C TRP A 150 -13.12 -2.79 19.79
N ASN A 151 -12.99 -2.34 18.53
CA ASN A 151 -14.16 -1.89 17.75
C ASN A 151 -15.16 -3.03 17.50
N TYR A 152 -14.67 -4.24 17.31
CA TYR A 152 -15.48 -5.44 17.15
C TYR A 152 -16.13 -5.88 18.47
N VAL A 153 -15.42 -5.87 19.59
CA VAL A 153 -15.97 -6.21 20.91
C VAL A 153 -17.00 -5.17 21.38
N VAL A 154 -16.83 -3.88 21.07
CA VAL A 154 -17.79 -2.83 21.45
C VAL A 154 -19.12 -2.98 20.71
N ASP A 155 -19.12 -3.22 19.38
CA ASP A 155 -20.35 -3.53 18.64
C ASP A 155 -20.98 -4.86 19.09
N ASN A 156 -20.16 -5.84 19.47
CA ASN A 156 -20.63 -7.18 19.85
C ASN A 156 -21.22 -7.24 21.26
N TYR A 157 -20.66 -6.48 22.21
CA TYR A 157 -21.16 -6.44 23.59
C TYR A 157 -22.56 -5.81 23.67
N TYR A 158 -22.92 -4.93 22.72
CA TYR A 158 -24.25 -4.32 22.65
C TYR A 158 -25.26 -5.05 21.75
N VAL A 159 -24.84 -5.82 20.73
CA VAL A 159 -25.75 -6.29 19.65
C VAL A 159 -25.95 -7.82 19.59
N GLY A 160 -25.18 -8.62 20.34
CA GLY A 160 -25.47 -10.05 20.54
C GLY A 160 -25.47 -10.92 19.28
N LYS A 161 -24.66 -10.61 18.27
CA LYS A 161 -24.54 -11.38 17.02
C LYS A 161 -23.22 -12.16 16.99
N GLN A 162 -23.27 -13.40 16.48
CA GLN A 162 -22.06 -14.18 16.21
C GLN A 162 -21.29 -13.63 15.01
N PRO A 163 -19.96 -13.76 14.97
CA PRO A 163 -19.19 -13.07 13.97
C PRO A 163 -18.82 -13.92 12.76
N PRO A 164 -18.65 -13.29 11.60
CA PRO A 164 -17.69 -13.79 10.60
C PRO A 164 -16.69 -12.70 10.19
N PRO A 165 -15.43 -12.79 10.66
CA PRO A 165 -14.29 -12.37 9.84
C PRO A 165 -13.13 -13.38 9.92
N PHE A 166 -13.38 -14.63 9.49
CA PHE A 166 -12.32 -15.64 9.40
C PHE A 166 -11.28 -15.28 8.32
N ASP A 167 -11.68 -14.58 7.26
CA ASP A 167 -10.83 -14.22 6.12
C ASP A 167 -9.77 -13.15 6.46
N LEU A 168 -10.16 -12.07 7.14
CA LEU A 168 -9.21 -11.04 7.59
C LEU A 168 -8.23 -11.57 8.64
N LEU A 169 -8.72 -12.39 9.57
CA LEU A 169 -7.87 -13.05 10.56
C LEU A 169 -6.94 -14.07 9.89
N TYR A 170 -7.41 -14.81 8.88
CA TYR A 170 -6.59 -15.74 8.11
C TYR A 170 -5.47 -15.00 7.38
N TRP A 171 -5.79 -13.90 6.67
CA TRP A 171 -4.77 -13.07 6.03
C TRP A 171 -3.75 -12.54 7.04
N ASN A 172 -4.21 -12.08 8.20
CA ASN A 172 -3.31 -11.55 9.22
C ASN A 172 -2.40 -12.62 9.84
N ALA A 173 -2.89 -13.85 9.95
CA ALA A 173 -2.10 -14.98 10.46
C ALA A 173 -1.06 -15.48 9.44
N ASP A 174 -1.27 -15.22 8.15
CA ASP A 174 -0.39 -15.64 7.06
C ASP A 174 0.73 -14.61 6.82
N GLN A 175 1.73 -14.68 7.69
CA GLN A 175 2.81 -13.71 7.76
C GLN A 175 3.89 -13.94 6.71
N THR A 176 4.52 -12.85 6.29
CA THR A 176 5.65 -12.85 5.37
C THR A 176 6.92 -12.38 6.08
N ARG A 177 8.07 -12.96 5.71
CA ARG A 177 9.37 -12.48 6.16
C ARG A 177 9.75 -11.18 5.44
N MET A 178 10.75 -10.49 5.98
CA MET A 178 11.37 -9.33 5.31
C MET A 178 12.89 -9.44 5.35
N PRO A 179 13.60 -9.12 4.25
CA PRO A 179 15.06 -9.10 4.23
C PRO A 179 15.61 -8.08 5.22
N LYS A 180 16.73 -8.40 5.86
CA LYS A 180 17.41 -7.49 6.81
C LYS A 180 17.79 -6.17 6.19
N ALA A 181 18.44 -6.20 5.03
CA ALA A 181 18.87 -4.98 4.36
C ALA A 181 17.69 -4.05 4.05
N LEU A 182 16.61 -4.60 3.47
CA LEU A 182 15.37 -3.87 3.20
C LEU A 182 14.74 -3.31 4.49
N HIS A 183 14.57 -4.13 5.52
CA HIS A 183 13.82 -3.74 6.72
C HIS A 183 14.54 -2.63 7.49
N LEU A 184 15.84 -2.80 7.75
CA LEU A 184 16.62 -1.80 8.48
C LEU A 184 16.74 -0.50 7.68
N PHE A 185 16.88 -0.58 6.35
CA PHE A 185 16.80 0.60 5.50
C PHE A 185 15.47 1.32 5.67
N TYR A 186 14.36 0.57 5.66
CA TYR A 186 13.02 1.13 5.77
C TYR A 186 12.80 1.88 7.09
N LEU A 187 13.17 1.26 8.22
CA LEU A 187 13.06 1.89 9.54
C LEU A 187 13.96 3.12 9.68
N ARG A 188 15.22 3.02 9.26
CA ARG A 188 16.19 4.13 9.37
C ARG A 188 15.81 5.29 8.45
N LYS A 189 15.59 5.04 7.17
CA LYS A 189 15.41 6.11 6.18
C LYS A 189 14.01 6.71 6.18
N PHE A 190 12.97 5.91 6.38
CA PHE A 190 11.60 6.42 6.36
C PHE A 190 11.13 6.78 7.76
N TYR A 191 11.01 5.83 8.69
CA TYR A 191 10.46 6.13 10.02
C TYR A 191 11.31 7.09 10.84
N ARG A 192 12.63 6.84 10.95
CA ARG A 192 13.52 7.65 11.79
C ARG A 192 13.91 8.97 11.11
N ASP A 193 14.45 8.89 9.89
CA ASP A 193 15.07 10.04 9.22
C ASP A 193 14.08 10.86 8.37
N ASN A 194 12.88 10.32 8.09
CA ASN A 194 11.88 10.90 7.18
C ASN A 194 12.49 11.35 5.83
N ALA A 195 13.47 10.60 5.33
CA ALA A 195 14.46 11.07 4.37
C ALA A 195 13.85 11.49 3.03
N LEU A 196 12.76 10.85 2.57
CA LEU A 196 12.14 11.17 1.29
C LEU A 196 11.54 12.58 1.29
N THR A 197 10.72 12.93 2.28
CA THR A 197 10.10 14.26 2.35
C THR A 197 11.00 15.33 2.95
N GLU A 198 12.06 14.94 3.66
CA GLU A 198 13.12 15.86 4.09
C GLU A 198 14.15 16.15 2.98
N GLY A 199 14.02 15.53 1.80
CA GLY A 199 14.95 15.74 0.67
C GLY A 199 16.36 15.25 0.98
N LYS A 200 16.47 14.03 1.52
CA LYS A 200 17.72 13.38 1.95
C LYS A 200 17.82 11.92 1.49
N LEU A 201 16.91 11.49 0.62
CA LEU A 201 16.87 10.12 0.13
C LEU A 201 17.54 10.03 -1.23
N ASP A 202 18.70 9.38 -1.27
CA ASP A 202 19.38 9.00 -2.50
C ASP A 202 19.13 7.51 -2.75
N LEU A 203 18.62 7.17 -3.94
CA LEU A 203 18.35 5.80 -4.38
C LEU A 203 18.61 5.69 -5.88
N LEU A 204 19.19 4.56 -6.29
CA LEU A 204 19.58 4.25 -7.68
C LEU A 204 20.50 5.33 -8.29
N GLY A 205 21.27 6.03 -7.47
CA GLY A 205 22.18 7.10 -7.90
C GLY A 205 21.54 8.49 -8.03
N GLU A 206 20.23 8.63 -7.76
CA GLU A 206 19.51 9.90 -7.88
C GLU A 206 19.00 10.42 -6.54
N HIS A 207 18.98 11.75 -6.42
CA HIS A 207 18.38 12.42 -5.27
C HIS A 207 16.87 12.58 -5.45
N LEU A 208 16.10 11.91 -4.61
CA LEU A 208 14.66 11.79 -4.80
C LEU A 208 13.86 12.91 -4.15
N SER A 209 12.83 13.38 -4.85
CA SER A 209 11.88 14.38 -4.35
C SER A 209 10.49 14.11 -4.91
N LEU A 210 9.49 14.05 -4.03
CA LEU A 210 8.08 13.91 -4.43
C LEU A 210 7.56 15.13 -5.21
N LYS A 211 8.21 16.29 -5.09
CA LYS A 211 7.88 17.49 -5.88
C LYS A 211 8.13 17.30 -7.38
N ASP A 212 9.00 16.36 -7.76
CA ASP A 212 9.27 16.06 -9.18
C ASP A 212 8.18 15.18 -9.79
N VAL A 213 7.39 14.49 -8.96
CA VAL A 213 6.27 13.65 -9.40
C VAL A 213 5.08 14.55 -9.71
N THR A 214 4.89 14.80 -11.01
CA THR A 214 3.89 15.74 -11.55
C THR A 214 2.66 15.07 -12.17
N ILE A 215 2.64 13.74 -12.21
CA ILE A 215 1.47 12.96 -12.65
C ILE A 215 0.28 13.13 -11.67
N PRO A 216 -0.97 12.90 -12.12
CA PRO A 216 -2.11 12.86 -11.22
C PRO A 216 -1.99 11.75 -10.16
N VAL A 217 -2.33 12.10 -8.92
CA VAL A 217 -2.30 11.17 -7.78
C VAL A 217 -3.68 11.11 -7.11
N PHE A 218 -4.12 9.91 -6.75
CA PHE A 218 -5.24 9.69 -5.84
C PHE A 218 -4.71 9.11 -4.53
N MET A 219 -5.09 9.67 -3.39
CA MET A 219 -4.64 9.21 -2.07
C MET A 219 -5.82 8.96 -1.14
N GLN A 220 -5.83 7.77 -0.56
CA GLN A 220 -6.81 7.36 0.42
C GLN A 220 -6.12 7.08 1.76
N SER A 221 -6.65 7.69 2.81
CA SER A 221 -6.40 7.32 4.21
C SER A 221 -7.70 6.87 4.87
N SER A 222 -7.61 6.28 6.07
CA SER A 222 -8.80 5.91 6.85
C SER A 222 -8.83 6.69 8.17
N LYS A 223 -10.03 7.05 8.62
CA LYS A 223 -10.26 7.94 9.77
C LYS A 223 -9.68 7.39 11.07
N GLU A 224 -9.84 6.09 11.29
CA GLU A 224 -9.42 5.39 12.50
C GLU A 224 -8.15 4.54 12.27
N ASP A 225 -7.34 4.89 11.25
CA ASP A 225 -6.09 4.17 10.95
C ASP A 225 -4.97 4.58 11.91
N HIS A 226 -4.48 3.63 12.72
CA HIS A 226 -3.32 3.84 13.60
C HIS A 226 -2.00 3.32 13.01
N ILE A 227 -2.05 2.58 11.89
CA ILE A 227 -0.88 2.01 11.19
C ILE A 227 -0.34 3.03 10.18
N ALA A 228 -1.24 3.62 9.40
CA ALA A 228 -0.96 4.71 8.48
C ALA A 228 -1.89 5.89 8.78
N PRO A 229 -1.61 6.66 9.86
CA PRO A 229 -2.50 7.72 10.31
C PRO A 229 -2.80 8.74 9.22
N ALA A 230 -4.05 9.19 9.16
CA ALA A 230 -4.50 10.19 8.19
C ALA A 230 -3.60 11.45 8.20
N ALA A 231 -3.03 11.82 9.36
CA ALA A 231 -2.07 12.91 9.47
C ALA A 231 -0.79 12.69 8.64
N SER A 232 -0.21 11.48 8.65
CA SER A 232 0.96 11.15 7.84
C SER A 232 0.61 11.03 6.35
N VAL A 233 -0.50 10.36 6.02
CA VAL A 233 -0.95 10.22 4.62
C VAL A 233 -1.28 11.59 4.02
N TYR A 234 -1.89 12.50 4.79
CA TYR A 234 -2.18 13.87 4.36
C TYR A 234 -0.90 14.68 4.08
N ARG A 235 0.12 14.56 4.94
CA ARG A 235 1.43 15.18 4.70
C ARG A 235 2.11 14.63 3.45
N THR A 236 1.96 13.33 3.20
CA THR A 236 2.41 12.69 1.96
C THR A 236 1.69 13.29 0.75
N ALA A 237 0.36 13.47 0.81
CA ALA A 237 -0.43 14.09 -0.25
C ALA A 237 0.05 15.50 -0.59
N LEU A 238 0.40 16.30 0.42
CA LEU A 238 0.94 17.66 0.23
C LEU A 238 2.36 17.70 -0.37
N SER A 239 3.05 16.56 -0.44
CA SER A 239 4.46 16.50 -0.88
C SER A 239 4.63 16.28 -2.37
N PHE A 240 3.59 15.81 -3.07
CA PHE A 240 3.60 15.61 -4.52
C PHE A 240 3.57 16.94 -5.29
N GLY A 241 4.25 16.99 -6.44
CA GLY A 241 4.27 18.19 -7.30
C GLY A 241 3.08 18.30 -8.25
N GLY A 242 2.39 17.20 -8.51
CA GLY A 242 1.22 17.11 -9.40
C GLY A 242 -0.12 17.34 -8.68
N PRO A 243 -1.24 17.28 -9.42
CA PRO A 243 -2.56 17.35 -8.81
C PRO A 243 -2.83 16.09 -7.98
N VAL A 244 -3.31 16.28 -6.75
CA VAL A 244 -3.62 15.19 -5.82
C VAL A 244 -5.08 15.27 -5.41
N GLU A 245 -5.81 14.18 -5.61
CA GLU A 245 -7.13 13.95 -5.05
C GLU A 245 -6.99 13.15 -3.76
N TYR A 246 -7.31 13.77 -2.62
CA TYR A 246 -7.18 13.14 -1.30
C TYR A 246 -8.56 12.89 -0.71
N ILE A 247 -8.74 11.71 -0.12
CA ILE A 247 -9.95 11.32 0.59
C ILE A 247 -9.63 10.66 1.94
N ILE A 248 -10.56 10.78 2.88
CA ILE A 248 -10.56 10.01 4.13
C ILE A 248 -11.73 9.03 4.06
N ALA A 249 -11.47 7.73 4.16
CA ALA A 249 -12.50 6.72 4.31
C ALA A 249 -12.85 6.52 5.79
N GLY A 250 -14.09 6.13 6.09
CA GLY A 250 -14.45 5.66 7.43
C GLY A 250 -13.74 4.36 7.79
N SER A 251 -13.77 4.02 9.09
CA SER A 251 -13.13 2.82 9.65
C SER A 251 -11.58 2.88 9.71
N GLY A 252 -10.95 1.75 10.04
CA GLY A 252 -9.51 1.61 10.27
C GLY A 252 -8.75 1.07 9.06
N HIS A 253 -7.47 0.69 9.25
CA HIS A 253 -6.50 0.43 8.18
C HIS A 253 -6.98 -0.47 7.04
N ILE A 254 -7.60 -1.61 7.37
CA ILE A 254 -8.06 -2.57 6.36
C ILE A 254 -9.50 -2.29 5.96
N ALA A 255 -10.39 -2.09 6.92
CA ALA A 255 -11.82 -1.92 6.66
C ALA A 255 -12.15 -0.61 5.91
N GLY A 256 -11.32 0.43 6.06
CA GLY A 256 -11.44 1.66 5.27
C GLY A 256 -11.01 1.49 3.82
N VAL A 257 -9.99 0.67 3.55
CA VAL A 257 -9.54 0.34 2.17
C VAL A 257 -10.49 -0.67 1.53
N ILE A 258 -10.78 -1.78 2.23
CA ILE A 258 -11.59 -2.90 1.76
C ILE A 258 -13.06 -2.70 2.14
N ASN A 259 -13.70 -1.74 1.48
CA ASN A 259 -15.12 -1.43 1.65
C ASN A 259 -15.88 -1.64 0.34
N HIS A 260 -16.27 -2.88 0.04
CA HIS A 260 -16.99 -3.18 -1.21
C HIS A 260 -18.33 -2.41 -1.29
N PRO A 261 -18.69 -1.75 -2.43
CA PRO A 261 -19.89 -0.92 -2.53
C PRO A 261 -21.20 -1.60 -2.17
N SER A 262 -21.34 -2.90 -2.47
CA SER A 262 -22.53 -3.70 -2.14
C SER A 262 -22.71 -3.93 -0.63
N ALA A 263 -21.71 -3.64 0.20
CA ALA A 263 -21.83 -3.74 1.65
C ALA A 263 -22.70 -2.62 2.22
N HIS A 264 -22.82 -1.47 1.51
CA HIS A 264 -23.55 -0.29 1.97
C HIS A 264 -23.13 0.16 3.39
N LYS A 265 -21.83 0.10 3.68
CA LYS A 265 -21.24 0.47 4.97
C LYS A 265 -20.36 1.70 4.86
N TYR A 266 -20.21 2.37 5.99
CA TYR A 266 -19.34 3.52 6.20
C TYR A 266 -19.68 4.71 5.30
N GLN A 267 -18.73 5.63 5.21
CA GLN A 267 -18.79 6.88 4.50
C GLN A 267 -17.36 7.27 4.13
N TYR A 268 -17.19 8.30 3.30
CA TYR A 268 -15.90 8.90 3.00
C TYR A 268 -16.05 10.41 2.89
N TRP A 269 -14.94 11.12 3.08
CA TRP A 269 -14.90 12.57 3.01
C TRP A 269 -13.99 13.02 1.88
N THR A 270 -14.43 14.06 1.17
CA THR A 270 -13.66 14.70 0.10
C THR A 270 -13.61 16.21 0.31
N ASN A 271 -12.50 16.82 -0.05
CA ASN A 271 -12.36 18.27 -0.07
C ASN A 271 -11.32 18.64 -1.14
N PRO A 272 -11.71 19.42 -2.17
CA PRO A 272 -10.81 19.78 -3.27
C PRO A 272 -9.66 20.72 -2.83
N ASN A 273 -9.76 21.33 -1.65
CA ASN A 273 -8.75 22.27 -1.16
C ASN A 273 -7.69 21.55 -0.32
N LEU A 274 -6.79 20.83 -0.99
CA LEU A 274 -5.65 20.14 -0.36
C LEU A 274 -4.51 21.13 -0.03
N LYS A 275 -4.59 21.79 1.12
CA LYS A 275 -3.54 22.69 1.63
C LYS A 275 -3.67 22.90 3.13
N GLY A 276 -2.63 23.43 3.76
CA GLY A 276 -2.67 23.80 5.17
C GLY A 276 -2.69 22.57 6.09
N ALA A 277 -3.31 22.72 7.26
CA ALA A 277 -3.39 21.66 8.26
C ALA A 277 -4.48 20.63 7.91
N LEU A 278 -4.37 19.41 8.44
CA LEU A 278 -5.36 18.35 8.20
C LEU A 278 -6.71 18.73 8.83
N GLU A 279 -6.68 19.36 9.99
CA GLU A 279 -7.86 19.76 10.75
C GLU A 279 -8.71 20.76 9.95
N ASP A 280 -8.05 21.69 9.26
CA ASP A 280 -8.72 22.64 8.36
C ASP A 280 -9.33 21.90 7.18
N TRP A 281 -8.61 20.96 6.57
CA TRP A 281 -9.14 20.16 5.47
C TRP A 281 -10.37 19.36 5.89
N GLN A 282 -10.35 18.74 7.07
CA GLN A 282 -11.46 17.96 7.63
C GLN A 282 -12.66 18.84 7.97
N ALA A 283 -12.44 20.04 8.52
CA ALA A 283 -13.51 20.97 8.89
C ALA A 283 -14.37 21.42 7.69
N PHE A 284 -13.81 21.40 6.48
CA PHE A 284 -14.51 21.76 5.25
C PHE A 284 -14.78 20.57 4.32
N ALA A 285 -14.55 19.34 4.78
CA ALA A 285 -14.76 18.16 3.96
C ALA A 285 -16.24 17.77 3.84
N ALA A 286 -16.65 17.43 2.62
CA ALA A 286 -17.98 16.92 2.33
C ALA A 286 -18.02 15.42 2.63
N GLU A 287 -18.97 15.00 3.46
CA GLU A 287 -19.25 13.59 3.75
C GLU A 287 -20.12 12.96 2.66
N HIS A 288 -19.75 11.77 2.21
CA HIS A 288 -20.47 10.97 1.23
C HIS A 288 -20.75 9.59 1.81
N PRO A 289 -22.01 9.10 1.78
CA PRO A 289 -22.34 7.79 2.32
C PRO A 289 -21.79 6.66 1.46
N GLY A 290 -21.44 5.54 2.09
CA GLY A 290 -21.04 4.30 1.43
C GLY A 290 -19.54 4.22 1.10
N SER A 291 -19.23 3.36 0.14
CA SER A 291 -17.86 3.10 -0.31
C SER A 291 -17.30 4.24 -1.16
N TRP A 292 -16.02 4.53 -1.00
CA TRP A 292 -15.26 5.45 -1.84
C TRP A 292 -14.83 4.84 -3.18
N TRP A 293 -14.94 3.52 -3.37
CA TRP A 293 -14.50 2.85 -4.60
C TRP A 293 -15.14 3.43 -5.87
N PRO A 294 -16.47 3.71 -5.93
CA PRO A 294 -17.09 4.29 -7.13
C PRO A 294 -16.57 5.71 -7.45
N HIS A 295 -16.18 6.47 -6.42
CA HIS A 295 -15.57 7.78 -6.59
C HIS A 295 -14.16 7.65 -7.18
N TRP A 296 -13.36 6.69 -6.69
CA TRP A 296 -12.06 6.37 -7.27
C TRP A 296 -12.17 5.83 -8.71
N ASP A 297 -13.14 4.97 -9.03
CA ASP A 297 -13.38 4.50 -10.40
C ASP A 297 -13.73 5.64 -11.35
N THR A 298 -14.54 6.61 -10.89
CA THR A 298 -14.84 7.81 -11.68
C THR A 298 -13.57 8.59 -12.01
N TRP A 299 -12.70 8.80 -11.02
CA TRP A 299 -11.39 9.44 -11.21
C TRP A 299 -10.49 8.64 -12.16
N LEU A 300 -10.41 7.32 -11.96
CA LEU A 300 -9.54 6.43 -12.72
C LEU A 300 -9.99 6.31 -14.18
N ARG A 301 -11.29 6.23 -14.46
CA ARG A 301 -11.83 6.20 -15.84
C ARG A 301 -11.51 7.46 -16.62
N ALA A 302 -11.56 8.63 -15.97
CA ALA A 302 -11.25 9.91 -16.61
C ALA A 302 -9.83 9.97 -17.17
N ILE A 303 -8.91 9.13 -16.67
CA ILE A 303 -7.49 9.09 -17.06
C ILE A 303 -7.07 7.75 -17.71
N SER A 304 -7.99 6.80 -17.88
CA SER A 304 -7.69 5.46 -18.42
C SER A 304 -7.92 5.33 -19.93
N GLY A 305 -8.35 6.40 -20.59
CA GLY A 305 -8.64 6.39 -22.03
C GLY A 305 -9.99 5.74 -22.36
N PRO A 306 -10.28 5.52 -23.65
CA PRO A 306 -11.54 4.93 -24.10
C PRO A 306 -11.60 3.43 -23.81
N ASP A 307 -12.82 2.89 -23.76
CA ASP A 307 -13.06 1.45 -23.70
C ASP A 307 -12.50 0.75 -24.95
N ILE A 308 -11.97 -0.45 -24.75
CA ILE A 308 -11.40 -1.32 -25.77
C ILE A 308 -11.90 -2.75 -25.58
N PRO A 309 -11.77 -3.64 -26.59
CA PRO A 309 -12.02 -5.06 -26.40
C PRO A 309 -11.22 -5.61 -25.21
N ALA A 310 -11.86 -6.49 -24.43
CA ALA A 310 -11.22 -7.11 -23.27
C ALA A 310 -9.94 -7.87 -23.69
N ARG A 311 -8.89 -7.73 -22.87
CA ARG A 311 -7.63 -8.47 -23.07
C ARG A 311 -7.74 -9.86 -22.45
N HIS A 312 -7.13 -10.85 -23.09
CA HIS A 312 -6.96 -12.17 -22.50
C HIS A 312 -5.47 -12.40 -22.16
N PRO A 313 -5.16 -12.95 -20.97
CA PRO A 313 -3.79 -13.34 -20.65
C PRO A 313 -3.21 -14.27 -21.73
N GLY A 314 -2.05 -13.91 -22.27
CA GLY A 314 -1.39 -14.64 -23.37
C GLY A 314 -1.61 -14.05 -24.77
N ASP A 315 -2.47 -13.04 -24.93
CA ASP A 315 -2.64 -12.33 -26.21
C ASP A 315 -1.43 -11.44 -26.56
N GLY A 316 -0.64 -11.03 -25.54
CA GLY A 316 0.56 -10.21 -25.69
C GLY A 316 1.85 -11.01 -25.86
N GLU A 317 3.00 -10.39 -25.56
CA GLU A 317 4.31 -11.02 -25.74
C GLU A 317 4.64 -12.05 -24.65
N LEU A 318 3.96 -11.97 -23.49
CA LEU A 318 4.18 -12.85 -22.35
C LEU A 318 3.18 -14.01 -22.33
N GLN A 319 3.72 -15.23 -22.23
CA GLN A 319 2.91 -16.44 -22.07
C GLN A 319 2.54 -16.67 -20.59
N PRO A 320 1.30 -17.06 -20.27
CA PRO A 320 0.91 -17.40 -18.90
C PRO A 320 1.74 -18.56 -18.35
N LEU A 321 2.27 -18.40 -17.13
CA LEU A 321 3.01 -19.46 -16.43
C LEU A 321 2.09 -20.48 -15.74
N GLY A 322 0.85 -20.09 -15.45
CA GLY A 322 -0.15 -20.90 -14.77
C GLY A 322 -1.30 -20.04 -14.25
N ASP A 323 -2.29 -20.68 -13.64
CA ASP A 323 -3.46 -20.00 -13.09
C ASP A 323 -3.13 -19.21 -11.81
N ALA A 324 -3.80 -18.07 -11.63
CA ALA A 324 -3.84 -17.38 -10.35
C ALA A 324 -4.34 -18.34 -9.23
N PRO A 325 -3.83 -18.24 -7.99
CA PRO A 325 -3.07 -17.11 -7.45
C PRO A 325 -1.54 -17.29 -7.53
N GLY A 326 -1.04 -18.23 -8.35
CA GLY A 326 0.40 -18.50 -8.49
C GLY A 326 0.99 -19.33 -7.34
N GLU A 327 2.31 -19.32 -7.22
CA GLU A 327 3.07 -20.15 -6.26
C GLU A 327 3.62 -19.35 -5.08
N TYR A 328 4.11 -18.12 -5.31
CA TYR A 328 4.73 -17.29 -4.26
C TYR A 328 3.81 -17.04 -3.08
N VAL A 329 2.53 -16.73 -3.35
CA VAL A 329 1.53 -16.48 -2.31
C VAL A 329 1.19 -17.71 -1.46
N LYS A 330 1.55 -18.92 -1.92
CA LYS A 330 1.31 -20.18 -1.21
C LYS A 330 2.46 -20.54 -0.26
N VAL A 331 3.59 -19.84 -0.35
CA VAL A 331 4.77 -20.07 0.49
C VAL A 331 4.49 -19.61 1.92
N ARG A 332 4.41 -20.57 2.84
CA ARG A 332 4.18 -20.30 4.26
C ARG A 332 5.48 -20.02 4.99
N SER A 333 5.46 -19.03 5.88
CA SER A 333 6.50 -18.85 6.88
C SER A 333 6.32 -19.92 7.96
N SER A 334 7.09 -21.00 7.94
CA SER A 334 7.08 -21.96 9.05
C SER A 334 7.61 -21.27 10.31
N ALA A 335 6.83 -21.29 11.40
CA ALA A 335 7.38 -21.07 12.73
C ALA A 335 8.39 -22.20 12.99
N ALA A 336 9.64 -21.84 13.30
CA ALA A 336 10.64 -22.79 13.78
C ALA A 336 10.27 -23.31 15.18
#